data_AF-A0A2W6AAM1-F1
#
_entry.id   AF-A0A2W6AAM1-F1
#
_cell.length_a   1.000
_cell.length_b   1.000
_cell.length_c   1.000
_cell.angle_alpha   90.00
_cell.angle_beta   90.00
_cell.angle_gamma   90.00
#
_symmetry.space_group_name_H-M   'P 1'
#
loop_
_entity.id
_entity.type
_entity.pdbx_description
1 polymer ?
#
loop_
_entity_poly.entity_id
_entity_poly.type
_entity_poly.pdbx_seq_one_letter_code
_entity_poly.pdbx_strand_id
1 'polypeptide(L)'
;MFAGLKSKRDLVAEAPVRLDLEKKEEWVEERYKSDLAARYDAISARVFPGASLSADFTDGKLSVSIAGITIIDRIFVDADEGEFIVAQWKVLASTFAITEKTDGKKLSNALRKLVVSDNPDIVQQIIALEAELSRFETNISCQEAEMNAVINRLYGLTEAEARLIAKG
;
A
#
# COMPACT_ATOMS: atom_id res chain seq x y z
N MET A 1 -2.33 -6.24 9.65
CA MET A 1 -1.60 -5.69 8.48
C MET A 1 -0.84 -6.76 7.70
N PHE A 2 0.05 -7.55 8.32
CA PHE A 2 0.72 -8.66 7.62
C PHE A 2 0.01 -9.98 7.90
N ALA A 3 -0.84 -10.44 6.98
CA ALA A 3 -1.64 -11.65 7.16
C ALA A 3 -0.78 -12.92 7.41
N GLY A 4 0.44 -12.97 6.88
CA GLY A 4 1.38 -14.07 7.06
C GLY A 4 2.41 -13.89 8.20
N LEU A 5 2.22 -12.91 9.09
CA LEU A 5 3.07 -12.75 10.28
C LEU A 5 2.48 -13.56 11.43
N LYS A 6 3.25 -14.50 11.98
CA LYS A 6 2.82 -15.30 13.13
C LYS A 6 2.55 -14.41 14.34
N SER A 7 1.50 -14.71 15.07
CA SER A 7 1.24 -14.03 16.34
C SER A 7 2.24 -14.49 17.40
N LYS A 8 2.43 -13.69 18.45
CA LYS A 8 3.25 -14.09 19.60
C LYS A 8 2.73 -15.38 20.24
N ARG A 9 1.41 -15.62 20.21
CA ARG A 9 0.81 -16.87 20.70
C ARG A 9 1.24 -18.08 19.88
N ASP A 10 1.29 -17.95 18.56
CA ASP A 10 1.76 -19.02 17.67
C ASP A 10 3.26 -19.30 17.92
N LEU A 11 4.05 -18.25 18.14
CA LEU A 11 5.47 -18.37 18.45
C LEU A 11 5.73 -19.02 19.81
N VAL A 12 4.88 -18.79 20.82
CA VAL A 12 4.96 -19.50 22.12
C VAL A 12 4.84 -21.01 21.94
N ALA A 13 3.98 -21.47 21.02
CA ALA A 13 3.83 -22.89 20.73
C ALA A 13 5.07 -23.51 20.02
N GLU A 14 5.86 -22.68 19.33
CA GLU A 14 7.10 -23.08 18.64
C GLU A 14 8.36 -22.89 19.49
N ALA A 15 8.23 -22.25 20.66
CA ALA A 15 9.36 -21.95 21.52
C ALA A 15 10.03 -23.25 22.02
N PRO A 16 11.37 -23.33 22.01
CA PRO A 16 12.08 -24.52 22.45
C PRO A 16 11.66 -24.97 23.86
N VAL A 17 11.27 -26.25 23.99
CA VAL A 17 10.72 -26.82 25.24
C VAL A 17 11.69 -26.65 26.43
N ARG A 18 13.00 -26.60 26.14
CA ARG A 18 14.09 -26.50 27.12
C ARG A 18 14.27 -25.11 27.75
N LEU A 19 13.64 -24.08 27.21
CA LEU A 19 13.72 -22.73 27.77
C LEU A 19 12.77 -22.59 28.97
N ASP A 20 13.23 -21.86 29.99
CA ASP A 20 12.38 -21.40 31.09
C ASP A 20 11.37 -20.35 30.57
N LEU A 21 10.37 -20.01 31.40
CA LEU A 21 9.29 -19.12 30.98
C LEU A 21 9.80 -17.74 30.54
N GLU A 22 10.76 -17.17 31.25
CA GLU A 22 11.34 -15.86 30.95
C GLU A 22 12.10 -15.89 29.62
N LYS A 23 12.96 -16.88 29.38
CA LYS A 23 13.68 -17.02 28.10
C LYS A 23 12.76 -17.39 26.94
N LYS A 24 11.61 -18.04 27.19
CA LYS A 24 10.60 -18.26 26.15
C LYS A 24 9.95 -16.94 25.73
N GLU A 25 9.63 -16.07 26.67
CA GLU A 25 9.09 -14.75 26.37
C GLU A 25 10.10 -13.90 25.58
N GLU A 26 11.37 -13.88 26.01
CA GLU A 26 12.44 -13.21 25.28
C GLU A 26 12.61 -13.76 23.85
N TRP A 27 12.66 -15.08 23.69
CA TRP A 27 12.78 -15.73 22.39
C TRP A 27 11.60 -15.39 21.47
N VAL A 28 10.38 -15.39 22.00
CA VAL A 28 9.18 -15.02 21.25
C VAL A 28 9.22 -13.55 20.82
N GLU A 29 9.64 -12.64 21.69
CA GLU A 29 9.79 -11.22 21.35
C GLU A 29 10.86 -10.99 20.29
N GLU A 30 12.02 -11.61 20.41
CA GLU A 30 13.11 -11.52 19.42
C GLU A 30 12.66 -12.09 18.07
N ARG A 31 12.03 -13.27 18.08
CA ARG A 31 11.56 -13.91 16.86
C ARG A 31 10.49 -13.07 16.16
N TYR A 32 9.53 -12.55 16.93
CA TYR A 32 8.49 -11.67 16.39
C TYR A 32 9.07 -10.38 15.81
N LYS A 33 10.03 -9.74 16.51
CA LYS A 33 10.72 -8.54 16.01
C LYS A 33 11.50 -8.82 14.73
N SER A 34 12.19 -9.96 14.66
CA SER A 34 12.94 -10.39 13.48
C SER A 34 12.03 -10.64 12.28
N ASP A 35 10.95 -11.40 12.46
CA ASP A 35 9.98 -11.67 11.38
C ASP A 35 9.31 -10.37 10.92
N LEU A 36 8.97 -9.47 11.86
CA LEU A 36 8.39 -8.16 11.53
C LEU A 36 9.39 -7.26 10.76
N ALA A 37 10.66 -7.24 11.17
CA ALA A 37 11.70 -6.50 10.47
C ALA A 37 11.87 -7.00 9.03
N ALA A 38 11.90 -8.32 8.83
CA ALA A 38 11.98 -8.92 7.49
C ALA A 38 10.80 -8.50 6.58
N ARG A 39 9.58 -8.35 7.14
CA ARG A 39 8.44 -7.81 6.38
C ARG A 39 8.64 -6.34 6.00
N TYR A 40 9.15 -5.51 6.92
CA TYR A 40 9.47 -4.13 6.61
C TYR A 40 10.56 -4.02 5.55
N ASP A 41 11.61 -4.83 5.63
CA ASP A 41 12.71 -4.82 4.65
C ASP A 41 12.22 -5.23 3.26
N ALA A 42 11.32 -6.21 3.15
CA ALA A 42 10.72 -6.60 1.89
C ALA A 42 9.91 -5.46 1.23
N ILE A 43 9.29 -4.59 2.04
CA ILE A 43 8.62 -3.38 1.55
C ILE A 43 9.67 -2.33 1.19
N SER A 44 10.63 -2.06 2.08
CA SER A 44 11.71 -1.07 1.87
C SER A 44 12.45 -1.32 0.54
N ALA A 45 12.69 -2.58 0.17
CA ALA A 45 13.34 -2.94 -1.09
C ALA A 45 12.57 -2.50 -2.35
N ARG A 46 11.29 -2.13 -2.21
CA ARG A 46 10.43 -1.66 -3.30
C ARG A 46 10.09 -0.18 -3.19
N VAL A 47 10.45 0.46 -2.08
CA VAL A 47 10.24 1.88 -1.84
C VAL A 47 11.42 2.62 -2.45
N PHE A 48 11.19 3.29 -3.58
CA PHE A 48 12.18 4.17 -4.21
C PHE A 48 11.54 5.55 -4.47
N PRO A 49 12.33 6.63 -4.48
CA PRO A 49 11.81 7.97 -4.77
C PRO A 49 11.04 7.99 -6.09
N GLY A 50 9.83 8.55 -6.08
CA GLY A 50 8.94 8.61 -7.24
C GLY A 50 8.14 7.33 -7.52
N ALA A 51 8.28 6.27 -6.73
CA ALA A 51 7.41 5.10 -6.85
C ALA A 51 5.94 5.49 -6.58
N SER A 52 5.02 5.03 -7.42
CA SER A 52 3.59 5.21 -7.20
C SER A 52 3.07 4.19 -6.19
N LEU A 53 2.25 4.65 -5.24
CA LEU A 53 1.46 3.80 -4.37
C LEU A 53 0.06 3.66 -4.97
N SER A 54 -0.53 2.48 -4.88
CA SER A 54 -1.95 2.26 -5.17
C SER A 54 -2.58 1.36 -4.13
N ALA A 55 -3.89 1.51 -3.94
CA ALA A 55 -4.67 0.73 -3.01
C ALA A 55 -5.98 0.30 -3.66
N ASP A 56 -6.36 -0.94 -3.39
CA ASP A 56 -7.51 -1.59 -4.02
C ASP A 56 -8.30 -2.38 -2.98
N PHE A 57 -9.62 -2.42 -3.19
CA PHE A 57 -10.56 -3.27 -2.45
C PHE A 57 -11.37 -4.08 -3.46
N THR A 58 -11.22 -5.40 -3.42
CA THR A 58 -11.90 -6.29 -4.38
C THR A 58 -12.27 -7.58 -3.66
N ASP A 59 -13.51 -8.04 -3.81
CA ASP A 59 -14.02 -9.27 -3.20
C ASP A 59 -13.75 -9.37 -1.69
N GLY A 60 -13.92 -8.25 -0.96
CA GLY A 60 -13.66 -8.19 0.49
C GLY A 60 -12.18 -8.18 0.87
N LYS A 61 -11.27 -8.11 -0.11
CA LYS A 61 -9.81 -8.10 0.09
C LYS A 61 -9.25 -6.70 -0.15
N LEU A 62 -8.60 -6.16 0.88
CA LEU A 62 -7.75 -4.97 0.79
C LEU A 62 -6.34 -5.35 0.32
N SER A 63 -5.81 -4.55 -0.60
CA SER A 63 -4.43 -4.66 -1.07
C SER A 63 -3.78 -3.30 -1.31
N VAL A 64 -2.46 -3.26 -1.15
CA VAL A 64 -1.62 -2.11 -1.45
C VAL A 64 -0.49 -2.55 -2.37
N SER A 65 -0.21 -1.77 -3.41
CA SER A 65 0.84 -2.02 -4.38
C SER A 65 1.78 -0.82 -4.50
N ILE A 66 3.06 -1.09 -4.75
CA ILE A 66 4.06 -0.08 -5.11
C ILE A 66 4.52 -0.38 -6.53
N ALA A 67 4.42 0.60 -7.43
CA ALA A 67 4.76 0.45 -8.84
C ALA A 67 4.10 -0.80 -9.48
N GLY A 68 2.84 -1.06 -9.14
CA GLY A 68 2.07 -2.22 -9.61
C GLY A 68 2.39 -3.56 -8.93
N ILE A 69 3.37 -3.61 -8.02
CA ILE A 69 3.71 -4.83 -7.27
C ILE A 69 3.00 -4.79 -5.92
N THR A 70 2.13 -5.77 -5.67
CA THR A 70 1.43 -5.90 -4.38
C THR A 70 2.40 -6.18 -3.24
N ILE A 71 2.39 -5.32 -2.23
CA ILE A 71 3.26 -5.39 -1.05
C ILE A 71 2.50 -5.77 0.23
N ILE A 72 1.20 -5.48 0.27
CA ILE A 72 0.31 -5.82 1.38
C ILE A 72 -0.95 -6.39 0.76
N ASP A 73 -1.35 -7.56 1.24
CA ASP A 73 -2.51 -8.25 0.75
C ASP A 73 -3.13 -9.13 1.86
N ARG A 74 -4.27 -9.76 1.53
CA ARG A 74 -4.98 -10.73 2.39
C ARG A 74 -5.47 -10.10 3.68
N ILE A 75 -5.81 -8.82 3.64
CA ILE A 75 -6.57 -8.15 4.68
C ILE A 75 -8.04 -8.28 4.26
N PHE A 76 -8.81 -9.01 5.06
CA PHE A 76 -10.23 -9.24 4.81
C PHE A 76 -11.05 -8.45 5.81
N VAL A 77 -11.99 -7.66 5.30
CA VAL A 77 -12.88 -6.77 6.06
C VAL A 77 -14.26 -6.81 5.42
N ASP A 78 -15.28 -6.34 6.12
CA ASP A 78 -16.60 -6.18 5.51
C ASP A 78 -16.59 -5.08 4.42
N ALA A 79 -17.65 -5.03 3.62
CA ALA A 79 -17.72 -4.14 2.46
C ALA A 79 -17.66 -2.66 2.87
N ASP A 80 -18.43 -2.27 3.88
CA ASP A 80 -18.54 -0.88 4.31
C ASP A 80 -17.22 -0.39 4.94
N GLU A 81 -16.61 -1.22 5.78
CA GLU A 81 -15.28 -0.95 6.36
C GLU A 81 -14.21 -0.92 5.26
N GLY A 82 -14.24 -1.86 4.31
CA GLY A 82 -13.26 -1.97 3.23
C GLY A 82 -13.28 -0.79 2.28
N GLU A 83 -14.46 -0.32 1.87
CA GLU A 83 -14.61 0.87 1.03
C GLU A 83 -14.08 2.12 1.74
N PHE A 84 -14.32 2.26 3.04
CA PHE A 84 -13.80 3.38 3.79
C PHE A 84 -12.28 3.34 3.95
N ILE A 85 -11.71 2.16 4.23
CA ILE A 85 -10.27 1.99 4.37
C ILE A 85 -9.55 2.25 3.05
N VAL A 86 -10.05 1.71 1.93
CA VAL A 86 -9.41 1.91 0.62
C VAL A 86 -9.46 3.38 0.22
N ALA A 87 -10.55 4.10 0.52
CA ALA A 87 -10.64 5.52 0.24
C ALA A 87 -9.54 6.31 0.98
N GLN A 88 -9.34 6.02 2.26
CA GLN A 88 -8.27 6.62 3.04
C GLN A 88 -6.87 6.25 2.54
N TRP A 89 -6.66 5.00 2.12
CA TRP A 89 -5.39 4.55 1.57
C TRP A 89 -5.05 5.17 0.22
N LYS A 90 -6.04 5.41 -0.63
CA LYS A 90 -5.82 6.14 -1.89
C LYS A 90 -5.48 7.60 -1.67
N VAL A 91 -6.12 8.26 -0.71
CA VAL A 91 -5.71 9.61 -0.28
C VAL A 91 -4.29 9.61 0.29
N LEU A 92 -3.93 8.59 1.08
CA LEU A 92 -2.55 8.42 1.52
C LEU A 92 -1.61 8.22 0.33
N ALA A 93 -1.99 7.41 -0.66
CA ALA A 93 -1.18 7.15 -1.84
C ALA A 93 -0.88 8.41 -2.65
N SER A 94 -1.85 9.32 -2.80
CA SER A 94 -1.67 10.58 -3.53
C SER A 94 -0.89 11.64 -2.74
N THR A 95 -0.89 11.57 -1.40
CA THR A 95 -0.28 12.60 -0.53
C THR A 95 1.04 12.17 0.11
N PHE A 96 1.36 10.87 0.12
CA PHE A 96 2.52 10.32 0.80
C PHE A 96 3.78 10.40 -0.09
N ALA A 97 4.62 11.39 0.20
CA ALA A 97 5.91 11.53 -0.49
C ALA A 97 6.88 10.39 -0.11
N ILE A 98 7.20 9.55 -1.10
CA ILE A 98 8.28 8.57 -0.98
C ILE A 98 9.62 9.28 -1.21
N THR A 99 10.38 9.43 -0.13
CA THR A 99 11.73 10.03 -0.12
C THR A 99 12.78 8.96 0.12
N GLU A 100 14.06 9.29 -0.01
CA GLU A 100 15.18 8.38 0.34
C GLU A 100 15.14 7.91 1.81
N LYS A 101 14.47 8.67 2.68
CA LYS A 101 14.32 8.31 4.10
C LYS A 101 13.07 7.48 4.37
N THR A 102 12.24 7.22 3.36
CA THR A 102 11.02 6.43 3.51
C THR A 102 11.39 4.96 3.51
N ASP A 103 11.08 4.27 4.61
CA ASP A 103 11.28 2.83 4.75
C ASP A 103 9.92 2.10 4.87
N GLY A 104 9.95 0.78 4.74
CA GLY A 104 8.76 -0.06 4.83
C GLY A 104 8.04 0.06 6.18
N LYS A 105 8.75 0.38 7.26
CA LYS A 105 8.16 0.61 8.59
C LYS A 105 7.35 1.91 8.61
N LYS A 106 7.87 3.00 8.06
CA LYS A 106 7.19 4.30 7.95
C LYS A 106 5.95 4.19 7.09
N LEU A 107 6.05 3.56 5.92
CA LEU A 107 4.89 3.32 5.05
C LEU A 107 3.85 2.46 5.76
N SER A 108 4.27 1.35 6.36
CA SER A 108 3.36 0.47 7.11
C SER A 108 2.66 1.19 8.26
N ASN A 109 3.37 2.05 8.98
CA ASN A 109 2.80 2.85 10.06
C ASN A 109 1.82 3.90 9.53
N ALA A 110 2.10 4.52 8.38
CA ALA A 110 1.18 5.48 7.75
C ALA A 110 -0.13 4.80 7.34
N LEU A 111 -0.05 3.64 6.69
CA LEU A 111 -1.21 2.85 6.29
C LEU A 111 -2.07 2.33 7.47
N ARG A 112 -1.48 2.19 8.67
CA ARG A 112 -2.22 1.81 9.90
C ARG A 112 -2.91 2.99 10.58
N LYS A 113 -2.58 4.23 10.22
CA LYS A 113 -3.21 5.43 10.79
C LYS A 113 -4.55 5.69 10.10
N LEU A 114 -5.49 4.79 10.33
CA LEU A 114 -6.85 4.88 9.84
C LEU A 114 -7.68 5.76 10.77
N VAL A 115 -8.47 6.63 10.18
CA VAL A 115 -9.53 7.37 10.86
C VAL A 115 -10.70 6.43 11.09
N VAL A 116 -11.22 6.45 12.30
CA VAL A 116 -12.47 5.78 12.69
C VAL A 116 -13.50 6.88 12.92
N SER A 117 -14.72 6.69 12.42
CA SER A 117 -15.83 7.63 12.57
C SER A 117 -17.09 6.84 12.88
N ASP A 118 -17.80 7.25 13.93
CA ASP A 118 -19.10 6.69 14.29
C ASP A 118 -20.25 7.35 13.50
N ASN A 119 -19.94 8.37 12.69
CA ASN A 119 -20.91 9.07 11.85
C ASN A 119 -20.90 8.47 10.43
N PRO A 120 -21.95 7.70 10.05
CA PRO A 120 -22.02 7.04 8.75
C PRO A 120 -22.10 8.04 7.58
N ASP A 121 -22.69 9.22 7.77
CA ASP A 121 -22.81 10.22 6.72
C ASP A 121 -21.43 10.78 6.32
N ILE A 122 -20.53 10.93 7.29
CA ILE A 122 -19.15 11.38 7.04
C ILE A 122 -18.37 10.29 6.30
N VAL A 123 -18.53 9.02 6.68
CA VAL A 123 -17.90 7.88 6.01
C VAL A 123 -18.31 7.83 4.55
N GLN A 124 -19.61 7.90 4.28
CA GLN A 124 -20.17 7.89 2.92
C GLN A 124 -19.71 9.10 2.09
N GLN A 125 -19.63 10.29 2.69
CA GLN A 125 -19.09 11.47 2.00
C GLN A 125 -17.63 11.29 1.61
N ILE A 126 -16.80 10.72 2.49
CA ILE A 126 -15.38 10.48 2.18
C ILE A 126 -15.24 9.47 1.04
N ILE A 127 -16.01 8.38 1.06
CA ILE A 127 -16.02 7.37 -0.01
C ILE A 127 -16.43 8.02 -1.34
N ALA A 128 -17.51 8.81 -1.35
CA ALA A 128 -18.00 9.48 -2.55
C ALA A 128 -16.99 10.47 -3.13
N LEU A 129 -16.35 11.29 -2.28
CA LEU A 129 -15.33 12.24 -2.70
C LEU A 129 -14.09 11.56 -3.26
N GLU A 130 -13.67 10.44 -2.66
CA GLU A 130 -12.56 9.66 -3.19
C GLU A 130 -12.91 9.06 -4.56
N ALA A 131 -14.10 8.47 -4.72
CA ALA A 131 -14.53 7.93 -6.00
C ALA A 131 -14.53 9.02 -7.11
N GLU A 132 -14.93 10.24 -6.78
CA GLU A 132 -14.86 11.38 -7.68
C GLU A 132 -13.40 11.78 -8.02
N LEU A 133 -12.49 11.79 -7.04
CA LEU A 133 -11.06 12.01 -7.27
C LEU A 133 -10.45 10.96 -8.19
N SER A 134 -10.68 9.67 -7.91
CA SER A 134 -10.25 8.54 -8.77
C SER A 134 -10.73 8.70 -10.21
N ARG A 135 -11.98 9.16 -10.41
CA ARG A 135 -12.53 9.43 -11.75
C ARG A 135 -11.79 10.59 -12.44
N PHE A 136 -11.49 11.67 -11.72
CA PHE A 136 -10.73 12.78 -12.29
C PHE A 136 -9.30 12.38 -12.66
N GLU A 137 -8.61 11.63 -11.81
CA GLU A 137 -7.26 11.12 -12.09
C GLU A 137 -7.25 10.23 -13.34
N THR A 138 -8.26 9.36 -13.49
CA THR A 138 -8.41 8.51 -14.67
C THR A 138 -8.65 9.34 -15.93
N ASN A 139 -9.51 10.35 -15.85
CA ASN A 139 -9.80 11.23 -16.99
C ASN A 139 -8.57 12.05 -17.40
N ILE A 140 -7.83 12.60 -16.43
CA ILE A 140 -6.57 13.32 -16.67
C ILE A 140 -5.58 12.40 -17.38
N SER A 141 -5.36 11.19 -16.85
CA SER A 141 -4.43 10.22 -17.43
C SER A 141 -4.81 9.86 -18.88
N CYS A 142 -6.11 9.72 -19.16
CA CYS A 142 -6.61 9.47 -20.51
C CYS A 142 -6.35 10.65 -21.46
N GLN A 143 -6.66 11.87 -21.02
CA GLN A 143 -6.44 13.09 -21.80
C GLN A 143 -4.96 13.37 -22.05
N GLU A 144 -4.10 13.12 -21.07
CA GLU A 144 -2.64 13.22 -21.21
C GLU A 144 -2.11 12.20 -22.22
N ALA A 145 -2.62 10.96 -22.19
CA ALA A 145 -2.25 9.94 -23.17
C ALA A 145 -2.68 10.32 -24.60
N GLU A 146 -3.90 10.86 -24.76
CA GLU A 146 -4.39 11.36 -26.06
C GLU A 146 -3.56 12.54 -26.57
N MET A 147 -3.25 13.51 -25.71
CA MET A 147 -2.40 14.66 -26.05
C MET A 147 -1.00 14.21 -26.47
N ASN A 148 -0.39 13.29 -25.71
CA ASN A 148 0.92 12.72 -26.04
C ASN A 148 0.88 11.99 -27.39
N ALA A 149 -0.20 11.26 -27.69
CA ALA A 149 -0.36 10.60 -28.99
C ALA A 149 -0.43 11.60 -30.16
N VAL A 150 -1.09 12.75 -29.98
CA VAL A 150 -1.10 13.83 -30.97
C VAL A 150 0.28 14.44 -31.14
N ILE A 151 0.99 14.75 -30.06
CA ILE A 151 2.36 15.30 -30.09
C ILE A 151 3.31 14.35 -30.82
N ASN A 152 3.30 13.06 -30.46
CA ASN A 152 4.14 12.05 -31.08
C ASN A 152 3.89 11.97 -32.60
N ARG A 153 2.62 12.06 -33.02
CA ARG A 153 2.25 12.11 -34.44
C ARG A 153 2.77 13.36 -35.14
N LEU A 154 2.67 14.53 -34.52
CA LEU A 154 3.14 15.80 -35.09
C LEU A 154 4.66 15.82 -35.28
N TYR A 155 5.41 15.26 -34.33
CA TYR A 155 6.86 15.16 -34.40
C TYR A 155 7.37 13.93 -35.18
N GLY A 156 6.46 13.11 -35.71
CA GLY A 156 6.81 11.90 -36.47
C GLY A 156 7.56 10.86 -35.66
N LEU A 157 7.38 10.85 -34.34
CA LEU A 157 8.10 9.94 -33.44
C LEU A 157 7.64 8.52 -33.65
N THR A 158 8.61 7.61 -33.73
CA THR A 158 8.37 6.18 -33.67
C THR A 158 7.94 5.78 -32.26
N GLU A 159 7.30 4.61 -32.11
CA GLU A 159 6.95 4.10 -30.78
C GLU A 159 8.16 3.96 -29.84
N ALA A 160 9.34 3.66 -30.39
CA ALA A 160 10.57 3.54 -29.62
C ALA A 160 11.02 4.90 -29.05
N GLU A 161 10.91 5.96 -29.84
CA GLU A 161 11.25 7.33 -29.42
C GLU A 161 10.20 7.90 -28.45
N ALA A 162 8.92 7.67 -28.70
CA ALA A 162 7.85 8.04 -27.79
C ALA A 162 8.00 7.39 -26.40
N ARG A 163 8.39 6.11 -26.35
CA ARG A 163 8.66 5.40 -25.08
C ARG A 163 9.92 5.89 -24.38
N LEU A 164 10.92 6.39 -25.12
CA LEU A 164 12.11 7.01 -24.53
C LEU A 164 11.76 8.33 -23.86
N ILE A 165 10.92 9.15 -24.50
CA ILE A 165 10.45 10.42 -23.92
C ILE A 165 9.54 10.17 -22.71
N ALA A 166 8.63 9.20 -22.78
CA ALA A 166 7.73 8.88 -21.67
C ALA A 166 8.43 8.27 -20.43
N LYS A 167 9.70 7.84 -20.56
CA LYS A 167 10.51 7.27 -19.48
C LYS A 167 11.59 8.23 -18.95
N GLY A 168 11.85 9.32 -19.65
CA GLY A 168 12.80 10.38 -19.24
C GLY A 168 12.13 11.40 -18.34
#